data_AF-A0A1T4W7N6-F1
#
_entry.id   AF-A0A1T4W7N6-F1
#
_cell.length_a   1.000
_cell.length_b   1.000
_cell.length_c   1.000
_cell.angle_alpha   90.00
_cell.angle_beta   90.00
_cell.angle_gamma   90.00
#
_symmetry.space_group_name_H-M   'P 1'
#
loop_
_entity.id
_entity.type
_entity.pdbx_description
1 polymer ?
#
loop_
_entity_poly.entity_id
_entity_poly.type
_entity_poly.pdbx_seq_one_letter_code
_entity_poly.pdbx_strand_id
1 'polypeptide(L)'
;TTRKVTLDCLKLKTLQRSRFDYGTANCSVAVLESGKPRLLALEGDSPFIPSTLCAPTREAVSEYLWRHFEIKPSDSVGEQLLRRAVAFNREEGIDVEPGDLRFGRSALATYLEDPEEVYYVKSPKSFLGATGLRDVQISFFEDLVCAMMANIKQQAESTLQTDIFQAVIGRPVNFQGIGGEKANTQAESILLSAAKRAGFKNVQFQFEPVAAGLEYESTLDNDKTVLVVDIGGGTTDCSLIQMGPSWKNKDDRKTSLLAHSGCRVGGNDLDIHLAFEQLMPLFGKNSTLQRGIAMPIPQFWNPIAINNVAAQSDFYASTNRQVLQQLMRDASEPDLIGRLLKVYRDTLGYQIVRSAEEAKIALSEQAQYHAASLYQTKIWRRRLQPNNCPAPSHRLSAKSRSWSTKR
;
A
#
# COMPACT_ATOMS: atom_id res chain seq x y z
N THR A 1 1.33 -11.51 11.27
CA THR A 1 2.20 -12.15 12.29
C THR A 1 3.58 -11.51 12.32
N THR A 2 4.24 -11.28 11.18
CA THR A 2 5.58 -10.66 11.05
C THR A 2 5.74 -9.25 11.67
N ARG A 3 4.67 -8.42 11.68
CA ARG A 3 4.74 -7.00 12.10
C ARG A 3 4.57 -6.75 13.61
N LYS A 4 4.02 -7.72 14.35
CA LYS A 4 4.03 -7.67 15.82
C LYS A 4 5.49 -7.75 16.32
N VAL A 5 6.33 -8.48 15.59
CA VAL A 5 7.71 -8.82 15.96
C VAL A 5 8.69 -7.65 15.87
N THR A 6 8.54 -6.75 14.89
CA THR A 6 9.43 -5.57 14.72
C THR A 6 9.44 -4.69 15.98
N LEU A 7 8.29 -4.60 16.65
CA LEU A 7 8.10 -3.75 17.81
C LEU A 7 8.27 -4.52 19.13
N ASP A 8 8.07 -5.85 19.10
CA ASP A 8 8.13 -6.69 20.30
C ASP A 8 9.56 -6.97 20.82
N CYS A 9 10.60 -6.90 19.99
CA CYS A 9 11.92 -7.45 20.37
C CYS A 9 13.16 -6.54 20.23
N LEU A 10 12.99 -5.24 19.96
CA LEU A 10 14.10 -4.31 20.14
C LEU A 10 14.25 -3.92 21.62
N LYS A 11 15.11 -4.66 22.35
CA LYS A 11 15.60 -4.24 23.67
C LYS A 11 16.04 -2.78 23.61
N LEU A 12 15.28 -1.92 24.30
CA LEU A 12 15.53 -0.49 24.39
C LEU A 12 16.83 -0.26 25.16
N LYS A 13 17.91 0.10 24.45
CA LYS A 13 19.12 0.64 25.06
C LYS A 13 19.00 2.14 25.37
N THR A 14 17.87 2.80 25.07
CA THR A 14 17.69 4.25 25.24
C THR A 14 16.34 4.63 25.87
N LEU A 15 16.40 5.65 26.73
CA LEU A 15 15.41 6.13 27.70
C LEU A 15 14.05 6.67 27.17
N GLN A 16 13.62 6.37 25.94
CA GLN A 16 12.32 6.86 25.42
C GLN A 16 11.45 5.78 24.76
N ARG A 17 10.14 5.94 24.98
CA ARG A 17 9.13 4.88 25.04
C ARG A 17 8.32 4.66 23.76
N SER A 18 8.72 5.12 22.57
CA SER A 18 7.86 5.03 21.37
C SER A 18 8.66 4.79 20.08
N ARG A 19 8.22 3.85 19.24
CA ARG A 19 8.81 3.51 17.94
C ARG A 19 7.75 3.53 16.84
N PHE A 20 8.07 4.18 15.74
CA PHE A 20 7.26 4.23 14.52
C PHE A 20 7.82 3.27 13.46
N ASP A 21 6.98 2.42 12.88
CA ASP A 21 7.28 1.53 11.76
C ASP A 21 6.56 1.99 10.48
N TYR A 22 7.36 2.43 9.48
CA TYR A 22 6.88 2.80 8.16
C TYR A 22 6.96 1.62 7.18
N GLY A 23 5.91 0.81 7.18
CA GLY A 23 5.78 -0.32 6.26
C GLY A 23 5.28 0.06 4.87
N THR A 24 5.49 -0.84 3.90
CA THR A 24 5.04 -0.67 2.51
C THR A 24 3.52 -0.60 2.37
N ALA A 25 2.80 -1.44 3.12
CA ALA A 25 1.33 -1.53 3.02
C ALA A 25 0.59 -0.92 4.21
N ASN A 26 1.14 -1.05 5.43
CA ASN A 26 0.59 -0.40 6.62
C ASN A 26 1.73 0.09 7.51
N CYS A 27 1.47 1.14 8.25
CA CYS A 27 2.34 1.68 9.29
C CYS A 27 1.77 1.35 10.68
N SER A 28 2.62 1.39 11.69
CA SER A 28 2.21 1.23 13.09
C SER A 28 3.12 2.02 14.03
N VAL A 29 2.63 2.28 15.25
CA VAL A 29 3.42 2.87 16.33
C VAL A 29 3.29 1.96 17.54
N ALA A 30 4.41 1.57 18.14
CA ALA A 30 4.40 0.94 19.47
C ALA A 30 5.00 1.87 20.50
N VAL A 31 4.50 1.73 21.72
CA VAL A 31 5.10 2.31 22.90
C VAL A 31 5.52 1.25 23.90
N LEU A 32 6.54 1.54 24.69
CA LEU A 32 6.92 0.71 25.82
C LEU A 32 6.16 1.14 27.05
N GLU A 33 5.34 0.25 27.57
CA GLU A 33 4.60 0.41 28.80
C GLU A 33 4.95 -0.75 29.74
N SER A 34 5.46 -0.42 30.93
CA SER A 34 5.88 -1.42 31.93
C SER A 34 6.87 -2.48 31.40
N GLY A 35 7.78 -2.07 30.51
CA GLY A 35 8.76 -2.97 29.90
C GLY A 35 8.22 -3.85 28.78
N LYS A 36 6.93 -3.71 28.43
CA LYS A 36 6.30 -4.43 27.32
C LYS A 36 5.89 -3.47 26.20
N PRO A 37 6.10 -3.85 24.94
CA PRO A 37 5.58 -3.12 23.80
C PRO A 37 4.05 -3.22 23.75
N ARG A 38 3.40 -2.07 23.50
CA ARG A 38 1.97 -1.93 23.22
C ARG A 38 1.80 -1.12 21.95
N LEU A 39 1.03 -1.64 21.00
CA LEU A 39 0.66 -0.90 19.81
C LEU A 39 -0.37 0.19 20.13
N LEU A 40 -0.17 1.37 19.55
CA LEU A 40 -1.13 2.46 19.60
C LEU A 40 -2.19 2.26 18.53
N ALA A 41 -3.45 2.51 18.90
CA ALA A 41 -4.52 2.61 17.94
C ALA A 41 -4.32 3.89 17.09
N LEU A 42 -4.19 3.71 15.78
CA LEU A 42 -3.96 4.79 14.81
C LEU A 42 -5.16 4.99 13.88
N GLU A 43 -6.10 4.06 13.81
CA GLU A 43 -7.28 4.25 12.96
C GLU A 43 -8.50 3.55 13.54
N GLY A 44 -9.34 4.31 14.23
CA GLY A 44 -10.34 3.74 15.15
C GLY A 44 -9.63 2.88 16.19
N ASP A 45 -10.03 1.62 16.32
CA ASP A 45 -9.39 0.64 17.22
C ASP A 45 -8.21 -0.11 16.57
N SER A 46 -7.92 0.15 15.29
CA SER A 46 -6.86 -0.54 14.56
C SER A 46 -5.48 -0.01 14.97
N PRO A 47 -4.53 -0.88 15.36
CA PRO A 47 -3.14 -0.48 15.58
C PRO A 47 -2.35 -0.25 14.28
N PHE A 48 -2.99 -0.49 13.13
CA PHE A 48 -2.42 -0.34 11.81
C PHE A 48 -3.18 0.70 11.03
N ILE A 49 -2.44 1.60 10.39
CA ILE A 49 -2.95 2.54 9.40
C ILE A 49 -2.38 2.16 8.02
N PRO A 50 -3.20 1.99 6.98
CA PRO A 50 -2.70 1.74 5.63
C PRO A 50 -1.78 2.86 5.13
N SER A 51 -0.74 2.49 4.37
CA SER A 51 0.22 3.43 3.77
C SER A 51 -0.38 4.08 2.53
N THR A 52 -1.45 4.86 2.75
CA THR A 52 -2.28 5.48 1.71
C THR A 52 -2.51 6.94 2.01
N LEU A 53 -2.54 7.75 0.95
CA LEU A 53 -2.79 9.19 1.00
C LEU A 53 -3.75 9.56 -0.14
N CYS A 54 -4.66 10.47 0.15
CA CYS A 54 -5.57 11.09 -0.80
C CYS A 54 -5.45 12.61 -0.64
N ALA A 55 -5.47 13.35 -1.75
CA ALA A 55 -5.48 14.80 -1.79
C ALA A 55 -6.31 15.28 -2.99
N PRO A 56 -6.78 16.54 -3.04
CA PRO A 56 -7.48 17.08 -4.21
C PRO A 56 -6.62 16.99 -5.47
N THR A 57 -5.34 17.35 -5.35
CA THR A 57 -4.35 17.27 -6.43
C THR A 57 -3.03 16.73 -5.92
N ARG A 58 -2.15 16.38 -6.85
CA ARG A 58 -0.77 15.99 -6.53
C ARG A 58 -0.03 17.14 -5.85
N GLU A 59 -0.24 18.36 -6.33
CA GLU A 59 0.38 19.60 -5.85
C GLU A 59 -0.08 19.98 -4.45
N ALA A 60 -1.34 19.72 -4.10
CA ALA A 60 -1.88 19.96 -2.76
C ALA A 60 -1.06 19.31 -1.64
N VAL A 61 -0.35 18.20 -1.89
CA VAL A 61 0.49 17.53 -0.89
C VAL A 61 1.62 18.43 -0.38
N SER A 62 2.39 19.02 -1.30
CA SER A 62 3.53 19.88 -0.95
C SER A 62 3.06 21.15 -0.25
N GLU A 63 1.98 21.75 -0.73
CA GLU A 63 1.41 22.95 -0.12
C GLU A 63 0.82 22.67 1.26
N TYR A 64 0.14 21.54 1.45
CA TYR A 64 -0.42 21.14 2.74
C TYR A 64 0.67 20.96 3.80
N LEU A 65 1.78 20.29 3.46
CA LEU A 65 2.94 20.17 4.36
C LEU A 65 3.39 21.53 4.88
N TRP A 66 3.50 22.51 3.98
CA TRP A 66 3.96 23.85 4.32
C TRP A 66 2.91 24.66 5.10
N ARG A 67 1.64 24.64 4.67
CA ARG A 67 0.56 25.44 5.26
C ARG A 67 0.08 24.89 6.61
N HIS A 68 -0.13 23.58 6.70
CA HIS A 68 -0.88 22.96 7.81
C HIS A 68 -0.01 22.14 8.77
N PHE A 69 1.08 21.55 8.28
CA PHE A 69 2.09 20.93 9.14
C PHE A 69 3.26 21.86 9.48
N GLU A 70 3.34 23.03 8.85
CA GLU A 70 4.47 23.98 9.00
C GLU A 70 5.83 23.35 8.62
N ILE A 71 5.83 22.31 7.79
CA ILE A 71 7.01 21.58 7.35
C ILE A 71 7.53 22.18 6.05
N LYS A 72 8.78 22.64 6.07
CA LYS A 72 9.45 23.22 4.90
C LYS A 72 10.20 22.16 4.08
N PRO A 73 10.45 22.42 2.78
CA PRO A 73 11.36 21.62 1.97
C PRO A 73 12.78 21.58 2.56
N SER A 74 13.51 20.51 2.27
CA SER A 74 14.90 20.30 2.74
C SER A 74 15.96 20.96 1.86
N ASP A 75 15.63 21.24 0.60
CA ASP A 75 16.55 21.76 -0.41
C ASP A 75 15.88 22.72 -1.41
N SER A 76 16.70 23.30 -2.30
CA SER A 76 16.24 24.27 -3.31
C SER A 76 15.32 23.65 -4.37
N VAL A 77 15.45 22.34 -4.65
CA VAL A 77 14.57 21.63 -5.59
C VAL A 77 13.17 21.52 -4.99
N GLY A 78 13.06 21.16 -3.71
CA GLY A 78 11.82 21.11 -2.97
C GLY A 78 11.19 22.49 -2.77
N GLU A 79 11.99 23.55 -2.59
CA GLU A 79 11.47 24.92 -2.58
C GLU A 79 10.83 25.30 -3.92
N GLN A 80 11.46 24.92 -5.05
CA GLN A 80 10.88 25.16 -6.36
C GLN A 80 9.61 24.33 -6.60
N LEU A 81 9.60 23.07 -6.15
CA LEU A 81 8.43 22.19 -6.18
C LEU A 81 7.27 22.83 -5.41
N LEU A 82 7.50 23.28 -4.17
CA LEU A 82 6.51 23.95 -3.34
C LEU A 82 5.97 25.22 -4.01
N ARG A 83 6.84 26.09 -4.53
CA ARG A 83 6.38 27.32 -5.22
C ARG A 83 5.49 27.01 -6.42
N ARG A 84 5.82 25.97 -7.19
CA ARG A 84 5.01 25.51 -8.33
C ARG A 84 3.68 24.93 -7.85
N ALA A 85 3.68 24.15 -6.77
CA ALA A 85 2.47 23.59 -6.20
C ALA A 85 1.50 24.68 -5.73
N VAL A 86 1.99 25.68 -4.99
CA VAL A 86 1.19 26.83 -4.53
C VAL A 86 0.63 27.65 -5.70
N ALA A 87 1.44 27.86 -6.75
CA ALA A 87 0.97 28.57 -7.94
C ALA A 87 -0.11 27.77 -8.68
N PHE A 88 0.10 26.48 -8.88
CA PHE A 88 -0.85 25.58 -9.53
C PHE A 88 -2.18 25.53 -8.79
N ASN A 89 -2.19 25.28 -7.48
CA ASN A 89 -3.43 25.23 -6.71
C ASN A 89 -4.18 26.56 -6.75
N ARG A 90 -3.46 27.69 -6.70
CA ARG A 90 -4.08 29.02 -6.86
C ARG A 90 -4.71 29.20 -8.24
N GLU A 91 -4.03 28.80 -9.31
CA GLU A 91 -4.52 28.89 -10.68
C GLU A 91 -5.77 28.02 -10.90
N GLU A 92 -5.80 26.83 -10.30
CA GLU A 92 -6.94 25.91 -10.32
C GLU A 92 -8.05 26.30 -9.32
N GLY A 93 -7.88 27.40 -8.56
CA GLY A 93 -8.86 27.84 -7.56
C GLY A 93 -9.00 26.91 -6.35
N ILE A 94 -8.01 26.07 -6.10
CA ILE A 94 -7.94 25.13 -4.98
C ILE A 94 -7.38 25.87 -3.76
N ASP A 95 -8.22 26.06 -2.74
CA ASP A 95 -7.74 26.47 -1.42
C ASP A 95 -7.47 25.23 -0.58
N VAL A 96 -6.19 24.98 -0.28
CA VAL A 96 -5.79 23.79 0.48
C VAL A 96 -6.18 23.97 1.95
N GLU A 97 -7.18 23.22 2.40
CA GLU A 97 -7.73 23.23 3.76
C GLU A 97 -7.18 22.08 4.63
N PRO A 98 -7.27 22.17 5.98
CA PRO A 98 -6.78 21.11 6.89
C PRO A 98 -7.41 19.72 6.70
N GLY A 99 -8.55 19.63 6.02
CA GLY A 99 -9.26 18.36 5.77
C GLY A 99 -8.95 17.70 4.41
N ASP A 100 -8.18 18.36 3.56
CA ASP A 100 -7.99 17.97 2.17
C ASP A 100 -7.06 16.77 2.00
N LEU A 101 -6.03 16.68 2.86
CA LEU A 101 -5.20 15.48 2.92
C LEU A 101 -5.84 14.45 3.84
N ARG A 102 -6.18 13.30 3.28
CA ARG A 102 -6.69 12.15 4.01
C ARG A 102 -5.68 11.02 3.96
N PHE A 103 -5.64 10.22 5.03
CA PHE A 103 -4.68 9.12 5.20
C PHE A 103 -5.41 7.81 5.51
N GLY A 104 -4.71 6.68 5.34
CA GLY A 104 -5.23 5.37 5.76
C GLY A 104 -6.51 4.93 5.04
N ARG A 105 -7.42 4.28 5.77
CA ARG A 105 -8.75 3.90 5.28
C ARG A 105 -9.59 5.11 4.90
N SER A 106 -9.41 6.27 5.53
CA SER A 106 -10.12 7.50 5.14
C SER A 106 -9.73 7.95 3.73
N ALA A 107 -8.43 7.90 3.40
CA ALA A 107 -7.93 8.14 2.04
C ALA A 107 -8.58 7.19 1.02
N LEU A 108 -8.57 5.89 1.34
CA LEU A 108 -9.17 4.87 0.48
C LEU A 108 -10.69 5.08 0.34
N ALA A 109 -11.41 5.34 1.42
CA ALA A 109 -12.86 5.56 1.37
C ALA A 109 -13.20 6.74 0.47
N THR A 110 -12.46 7.84 0.59
CA THR A 110 -12.65 9.05 -0.23
C THR A 110 -12.39 8.76 -1.70
N TYR A 111 -11.28 8.08 -2.01
CA TYR A 111 -10.97 7.66 -3.37
C TYR A 111 -12.05 6.72 -3.95
N LEU A 112 -12.64 5.84 -3.13
CA LEU A 112 -13.72 4.96 -3.61
C LEU A 112 -15.07 5.66 -3.76
N GLU A 113 -15.28 6.82 -3.12
CA GLU A 113 -16.48 7.64 -3.28
C GLU A 113 -16.47 8.36 -4.63
N ASP A 114 -15.35 8.99 -4.99
CA ASP A 114 -15.17 9.65 -6.29
C ASP A 114 -13.71 9.57 -6.77
N PRO A 115 -13.33 8.51 -7.52
CA PRO A 115 -11.96 8.31 -7.98
C PRO A 115 -11.40 9.39 -8.92
N GLU A 116 -12.27 10.13 -9.60
CA GLU A 116 -11.88 11.13 -10.62
C GLU A 116 -11.51 12.48 -10.00
N GLU A 117 -12.03 12.77 -8.80
CA GLU A 117 -11.88 14.06 -8.13
C GLU A 117 -10.67 14.13 -7.20
N VAL A 118 -9.96 13.01 -7.01
CA VAL A 118 -8.87 12.94 -6.03
C VAL A 118 -7.62 12.27 -6.55
N TYR A 119 -6.48 12.84 -6.15
CA TYR A 119 -5.18 12.21 -6.27
C TYR A 119 -4.98 11.19 -5.15
N TYR A 120 -4.89 9.90 -5.50
CA TYR A 120 -4.71 8.80 -4.56
C TYR A 120 -3.38 8.06 -4.74
N VAL A 121 -2.70 7.81 -3.62
CA VAL A 121 -1.43 7.08 -3.55
C VAL A 121 -1.56 5.91 -2.58
N LYS A 122 -1.17 4.72 -3.03
CA LYS A 122 -1.02 3.50 -2.20
C LYS A 122 0.42 3.00 -2.24
N SER A 123 0.99 2.70 -1.08
CA SER A 123 2.30 2.05 -0.93
C SER A 123 3.47 2.79 -1.60
N PRO A 124 3.68 4.08 -1.34
CA PRO A 124 4.75 4.86 -2.00
C PRO A 124 6.16 4.31 -1.73
N LYS A 125 6.38 3.58 -0.62
CA LYS A 125 7.66 2.93 -0.29
C LYS A 125 8.17 2.00 -1.40
N SER A 126 7.26 1.36 -2.15
CA SER A 126 7.61 0.45 -3.26
C SER A 126 8.26 1.17 -4.46
N PHE A 127 8.18 2.50 -4.53
CA PHE A 127 8.68 3.29 -5.65
C PHE A 127 9.97 4.05 -5.33
N LEU A 128 10.41 4.06 -4.07
CA LEU A 128 11.57 4.86 -3.64
C LEU A 128 12.89 4.40 -4.26
N GLY A 129 13.01 3.12 -4.59
CA GLY A 129 14.17 2.52 -5.27
C GLY A 129 14.09 2.54 -6.80
N ALA A 130 13.07 3.18 -7.40
CA ALA A 130 12.90 3.20 -8.84
C ALA A 130 14.10 3.90 -9.52
N THR A 131 14.58 3.30 -10.62
CA THR A 131 15.68 3.84 -11.42
C THR A 131 15.19 4.94 -12.36
N GLY A 132 16.00 5.99 -12.53
CA GLY A 132 15.72 7.07 -13.50
C GLY A 132 14.74 8.14 -13.00
N LEU A 133 14.50 8.22 -11.69
CA LEU A 133 13.76 9.33 -11.11
C LEU A 133 14.56 10.63 -11.25
N ARG A 134 13.88 11.69 -11.70
CA ARG A 134 14.44 13.06 -11.71
C ARG A 134 14.38 13.64 -10.31
N ASP A 135 15.23 14.63 -10.01
CA ASP A 135 15.31 15.27 -8.69
C ASP A 135 13.96 15.79 -8.19
N VAL A 136 13.15 16.40 -9.08
CA VAL A 136 11.80 16.87 -8.75
C VAL A 136 10.86 15.72 -8.32
N GLN A 137 11.01 14.52 -8.91
CA GLN A 137 10.22 13.35 -8.53
C GLN A 137 10.69 12.78 -7.20
N ILE A 138 12.01 12.78 -6.95
CA ILE A 138 12.58 12.38 -5.66
C ILE A 138 12.07 13.30 -4.55
N SER A 139 12.13 14.62 -4.76
CA SER A 139 11.62 15.63 -3.82
C SER A 139 10.12 15.47 -3.56
N PHE A 140 9.33 15.17 -4.59
CA PHE A 140 7.90 14.89 -4.40
C PHE A 140 7.64 13.58 -3.63
N PHE A 141 8.42 12.52 -3.85
CA PHE A 141 8.32 11.31 -3.03
C PHE A 141 8.68 11.58 -1.56
N GLU A 142 9.65 12.46 -1.29
CA GLU A 142 9.96 12.93 0.05
C GLU A 142 8.76 13.63 0.69
N ASP A 143 8.06 14.51 -0.03
CA ASP A 143 6.84 15.17 0.46
C ASP A 143 5.73 14.16 0.79
N LEU A 144 5.46 13.19 -0.10
CA LEU A 144 4.47 12.14 0.14
C LEU A 144 4.77 11.34 1.42
N VAL A 145 6.00 10.88 1.57
CA VAL A 145 6.43 10.10 2.72
C VAL A 145 6.40 10.97 3.99
N CYS A 146 6.83 12.23 3.89
CA CYS A 146 6.85 13.18 5.00
C CYS A 146 5.43 13.45 5.51
N ALA A 147 4.47 13.69 4.62
CA ALA A 147 3.08 13.92 4.99
C ALA A 147 2.48 12.71 5.73
N MET A 148 2.74 11.49 5.25
CA MET A 148 2.29 10.27 5.93
C MET A 148 2.93 10.13 7.33
N MET A 149 4.24 10.36 7.44
CA MET A 149 4.96 10.29 8.71
C MET A 149 4.50 11.36 9.71
N ALA A 150 4.29 12.60 9.24
CA ALA A 150 3.83 13.73 10.06
C ALA A 150 2.41 13.47 10.61
N ASN A 151 1.49 12.98 9.76
CA ASN A 151 0.14 12.61 10.18
C ASN A 151 0.16 11.55 11.30
N ILE A 152 0.94 10.46 11.10
CA ILE A 152 1.00 9.38 12.09
C ILE A 152 1.67 9.86 13.38
N LYS A 153 2.73 10.67 13.28
CA LYS A 153 3.40 11.26 14.43
C LYS A 153 2.43 12.14 15.22
N GLN A 154 1.73 13.08 14.59
CA GLN A 154 0.77 13.97 15.25
C GLN A 154 -0.34 13.19 15.94
N GLN A 155 -0.87 12.15 15.29
CA GLN A 155 -1.91 11.30 15.86
C GLN A 155 -1.42 10.51 17.08
N ALA A 156 -0.21 9.95 17.00
CA ALA A 156 0.40 9.23 18.11
C ALA A 156 0.75 10.16 19.28
N GLU A 157 1.32 11.35 19.00
CA GLU A 157 1.62 12.38 20.00
C GLU A 157 0.35 12.89 20.69
N SER A 158 -0.73 13.11 19.93
CA SER A 158 -2.04 13.45 20.47
C SER A 158 -2.61 12.35 21.37
N THR A 159 -2.45 11.08 21.00
CA THR A 159 -2.92 9.95 21.83
C THR A 159 -2.09 9.79 23.10
N LEU A 160 -0.78 9.99 23.03
CA LEU A 160 0.13 9.81 24.15
C LEU A 160 0.28 11.05 25.04
N GLN A 161 -0.13 12.23 24.55
CA GLN A 161 0.13 13.52 25.19
C GLN A 161 1.62 13.76 25.46
N THR A 162 2.49 13.28 24.56
CA THR A 162 3.95 13.45 24.64
C THR A 162 4.55 13.48 23.24
N ASP A 163 5.64 14.22 23.08
CA ASP A 163 6.41 14.25 21.83
C ASP A 163 7.13 12.92 21.55
N ILE A 164 7.21 12.57 20.27
CA ILE A 164 7.92 11.41 19.73
C ILE A 164 9.09 11.89 18.87
N PHE A 165 10.32 11.65 19.35
CA PHE A 165 11.54 12.08 18.65
C PHE A 165 12.29 10.96 17.93
N GLN A 166 11.87 9.71 18.07
CA GLN A 166 12.58 8.55 17.55
C GLN A 166 11.74 7.76 16.55
N ALA A 167 12.35 7.33 15.45
CA ALA A 167 11.74 6.47 14.45
C ALA A 167 12.66 5.28 14.12
N VAL A 168 12.07 4.09 13.99
CA VAL A 168 12.77 2.90 13.47
C VAL A 168 12.11 2.49 12.18
N ILE A 169 12.72 2.86 11.06
CA ILE A 169 12.15 2.61 9.75
C ILE A 169 12.63 1.24 9.27
N GLY A 170 11.69 0.31 9.09
CA GLY A 170 11.98 -0.95 8.41
C GLY A 170 12.50 -0.68 7.00
N ARG A 171 13.49 -1.43 6.53
CA ARG A 171 13.91 -1.46 5.13
C ARG A 171 14.08 -2.91 4.64
N PRO A 172 13.79 -3.18 3.36
CA PRO A 172 14.21 -4.45 2.77
C PRO A 172 15.74 -4.53 2.76
N VAL A 173 16.28 -5.72 2.52
CA VAL A 173 17.73 -5.86 2.33
C VAL A 173 18.17 -5.08 1.09
N ASN A 174 17.37 -5.17 0.02
CA ASN A 174 17.51 -4.35 -1.17
C ASN A 174 16.16 -3.72 -1.55
N PHE A 175 16.13 -2.42 -1.76
CA PHE A 175 15.02 -1.75 -2.41
C PHE A 175 14.91 -2.20 -3.85
N GLN A 176 13.68 -2.44 -4.30
CA GLN A 176 13.41 -2.96 -5.62
C GLN A 176 13.77 -1.93 -6.71
N GLY A 177 14.70 -2.30 -7.59
CA GLY A 177 15.17 -1.46 -8.70
C GLY A 177 16.40 -2.07 -9.38
N ILE A 178 16.63 -1.74 -10.65
CA ILE A 178 17.79 -2.26 -11.43
C ILE A 178 19.12 -1.64 -10.94
N GLY A 179 19.05 -0.59 -10.10
CA GLY A 179 20.19 0.21 -9.67
C GLY A 179 21.05 -0.35 -8.54
N GLY A 180 20.71 -1.50 -7.96
CA GLY A 180 21.45 -2.10 -6.83
C GLY A 180 21.64 -1.13 -5.66
N GLU A 181 22.87 -0.97 -5.19
CA GLU A 181 23.21 -0.06 -4.07
C GLU A 181 22.80 1.41 -4.28
N LYS A 182 22.74 1.89 -5.53
CA LYS A 182 22.25 3.25 -5.81
C LYS A 182 20.75 3.38 -5.47
N ALA A 183 19.96 2.35 -5.78
CA ALA A 183 18.54 2.32 -5.43
C ALA A 183 18.33 2.28 -3.90
N ASN A 184 19.18 1.52 -3.19
CA ASN A 184 19.19 1.48 -1.72
C ASN A 184 19.48 2.87 -1.14
N THR A 185 20.56 3.49 -1.60
CA THR A 185 21.01 4.81 -1.12
C THR A 185 19.94 5.87 -1.37
N GLN A 186 19.33 5.89 -2.56
CA GLN A 186 18.25 6.82 -2.90
C GLN A 186 17.04 6.64 -1.98
N ALA A 187 16.56 5.41 -1.81
CA ALA A 187 15.39 5.13 -1.01
C ALA A 187 15.61 5.44 0.47
N GLU A 188 16.77 5.07 1.03
CA GLU A 188 17.15 5.44 2.40
C GLU A 188 17.27 6.95 2.58
N SER A 189 17.84 7.67 1.60
CA SER A 189 17.95 9.12 1.65
C SER A 189 16.57 9.80 1.70
N ILE A 190 15.63 9.36 0.85
CA ILE A 190 14.25 9.87 0.86
C ILE A 190 13.58 9.62 2.21
N LEU A 191 13.66 8.38 2.73
CA LEU A 191 13.07 8.01 4.01
C LEU A 191 13.66 8.82 5.18
N LEU A 192 15.00 8.99 5.19
CA LEU A 192 15.69 9.72 6.24
C LEU A 192 15.33 11.21 6.21
N SER A 193 15.32 11.81 5.02
CA SER A 193 14.98 13.22 4.84
C SER A 193 13.53 13.50 5.23
N ALA A 194 12.59 12.67 4.75
CA ALA A 194 11.17 12.76 5.11
C ALA A 194 10.95 12.62 6.62
N ALA A 195 11.61 11.66 7.29
CA ALA A 195 11.49 11.47 8.72
C ALA A 195 12.04 12.64 9.54
N LYS A 196 13.19 13.20 9.12
CA LYS A 196 13.75 14.40 9.76
C LYS A 196 12.82 15.61 9.60
N ARG A 197 12.27 15.82 8.40
CA ARG A 197 11.29 16.88 8.11
C ARG A 197 10.00 16.71 8.92
N ALA A 198 9.56 15.48 9.16
CA ALA A 198 8.43 15.18 10.04
C ALA A 198 8.72 15.41 11.53
N GLY A 199 9.96 15.76 11.91
CA GLY A 199 10.34 16.11 13.28
C GLY A 199 10.99 14.99 14.09
N PHE A 200 11.29 13.84 13.49
CA PHE A 200 12.08 12.80 14.17
C PHE A 200 13.56 13.21 14.26
N LYS A 201 14.11 13.21 15.47
CA LYS A 201 15.51 13.57 15.75
C LYS A 201 16.46 12.39 15.54
N ASN A 202 16.03 11.19 15.97
CA ASN A 202 16.82 9.97 15.88
C ASN A 202 16.10 8.96 14.97
N VAL A 203 16.65 8.73 13.78
CA VAL A 203 16.12 7.80 12.79
C VAL A 203 17.09 6.63 12.66
N GLN A 204 16.60 5.42 12.85
CA GLN A 204 17.36 4.19 12.66
C GLN A 204 16.70 3.34 11.59
N PHE A 205 17.49 2.76 10.71
CA PHE A 205 17.01 1.77 9.75
C PHE A 205 17.21 0.37 10.30
N GLN A 206 16.17 -0.45 10.17
CA GLN A 206 16.21 -1.85 10.58
C GLN A 206 15.89 -2.73 9.37
N PHE A 207 16.71 -3.74 9.11
CA PHE A 207 16.38 -4.75 8.11
C PHE A 207 15.08 -5.46 8.52
N GLU A 208 14.07 -5.41 7.66
CA GLU A 208 12.78 -6.07 7.79
C GLU A 208 12.91 -7.56 8.16
N PRO A 209 13.78 -8.38 7.53
CA PRO A 209 13.86 -9.79 7.91
C PRO A 209 14.55 -10.03 9.25
N VAL A 210 15.40 -9.10 9.72
CA VAL A 210 15.93 -9.17 11.08
C VAL A 210 14.81 -8.84 12.07
N ALA A 211 14.08 -7.75 11.84
CA ALA A 211 12.94 -7.35 12.65
C ALA A 211 11.88 -8.46 12.79
N ALA A 212 11.58 -9.16 11.69
CA ALA A 212 10.67 -10.30 11.65
C ALA A 212 11.12 -11.48 12.52
N GLY A 213 12.42 -11.62 12.76
CA GLY A 213 13.03 -12.73 13.45
C GLY A 213 13.45 -12.46 14.89
N LEU A 214 13.35 -11.22 15.39
CA LEU A 214 13.88 -10.87 16.71
C LEU A 214 13.19 -11.63 17.86
N GLU A 215 11.87 -11.86 17.79
CA GLU A 215 11.16 -12.67 18.79
C GLU A 215 11.63 -14.11 18.77
N TYR A 216 11.74 -14.70 17.59
CA TYR A 216 12.29 -16.04 17.44
C TYR A 216 13.74 -16.13 17.94
N GLU A 217 14.59 -15.17 17.60
CA GLU A 217 15.98 -15.06 18.07
C GLU A 217 16.05 -15.00 19.60
N SER A 218 15.11 -14.31 20.26
CA SER A 218 15.06 -14.23 21.72
C SER A 218 14.81 -15.57 22.41
N THR A 219 14.23 -16.54 21.70
CA THR A 219 13.97 -17.91 22.18
C THR A 219 15.14 -18.87 21.94
N LEU A 220 16.20 -18.43 21.27
CA LEU A 220 17.32 -19.30 20.90
C LEU A 220 18.40 -19.36 21.98
N ASP A 221 18.71 -20.58 22.42
CA ASP A 221 19.84 -20.86 23.32
C ASP A 221 21.17 -21.06 22.58
N ASN A 222 21.13 -21.29 21.26
CA ASN A 222 22.29 -21.53 20.41
C ASN A 222 22.13 -20.77 19.09
N ASP A 223 23.26 -20.42 18.45
CA ASP A 223 23.23 -19.80 17.13
C ASP A 223 22.66 -20.77 16.08
N LYS A 224 21.76 -20.27 15.23
CA LYS A 224 21.10 -21.00 14.16
C LYS A 224 21.09 -20.18 12.87
N THR A 225 21.09 -20.89 11.75
CA THR A 225 20.77 -20.31 10.45
C THR A 225 19.27 -20.40 10.21
N VAL A 226 18.64 -19.26 9.93
CA VAL A 226 17.18 -19.09 9.83
C VAL A 226 16.85 -18.53 8.46
N LEU A 227 15.88 -19.16 7.77
CA LEU A 227 15.29 -18.60 6.55
C LEU A 227 14.05 -17.79 6.94
N VAL A 228 14.12 -16.48 6.73
CA VAL A 228 12.99 -15.57 6.88
C VAL A 228 12.36 -15.37 5.52
N VAL A 229 11.05 -15.63 5.41
CA VAL A 229 10.24 -15.39 4.20
C VAL A 229 9.22 -14.31 4.54
N ASP A 230 9.46 -13.09 4.09
CA ASP A 230 8.56 -11.95 4.29
C ASP A 230 7.74 -11.70 3.02
N ILE A 231 6.44 -11.97 3.09
CA ILE A 231 5.49 -11.74 2.00
C ILE A 231 4.70 -10.47 2.34
N GLY A 232 5.16 -9.35 1.80
CA GLY A 232 4.53 -8.05 1.93
C GLY A 232 3.37 -7.82 0.95
N GLY A 233 2.86 -6.60 0.93
CA GLY A 233 1.81 -6.20 -0.02
C GLY A 233 2.30 -6.12 -1.46
N GLY A 234 3.51 -5.62 -1.70
CA GLY A 234 4.05 -5.44 -3.06
C GLY A 234 5.37 -6.17 -3.34
N THR A 235 5.97 -6.83 -2.34
CA THR A 235 7.23 -7.54 -2.47
C THR A 235 7.22 -8.83 -1.65
N THR A 236 8.04 -9.78 -2.08
CA THR A 236 8.38 -10.98 -1.32
C THR A 236 9.89 -11.00 -1.17
N ASP A 237 10.36 -11.09 0.06
CA ASP A 237 11.78 -11.03 0.41
C ASP A 237 12.16 -12.26 1.25
N CYS A 238 13.11 -13.04 0.75
CA CYS A 238 13.68 -14.21 1.39
C CYS A 238 15.10 -13.88 1.89
N SER A 239 15.36 -14.09 3.17
CA SER A 239 16.68 -13.81 3.75
C SER A 239 17.16 -14.99 4.60
N LEU A 240 18.41 -15.39 4.41
CA LEU A 240 19.10 -16.36 5.23
C LEU A 240 19.92 -15.61 6.29
N ILE A 241 19.59 -15.80 7.57
CA ILE A 241 20.13 -14.99 8.68
C ILE A 241 20.71 -15.91 9.75
N GLN A 242 21.86 -15.55 10.30
CA GLN A 242 22.32 -16.12 11.56
C GLN A 242 21.67 -15.40 12.74
N MET A 243 21.00 -16.17 13.59
CA MET A 243 20.31 -15.69 14.78
C MET A 243 20.78 -16.47 16.00
N GLY A 244 20.88 -15.82 17.16
CA GLY A 244 21.19 -16.49 18.42
C GLY A 244 21.95 -15.61 19.40
N PRO A 245 22.44 -16.18 20.52
CA PRO A 245 23.14 -15.44 21.56
C PRO A 245 24.30 -14.57 21.06
N SER A 246 25.01 -15.00 20.01
CA SER A 246 26.14 -14.24 19.45
C SER A 246 25.72 -13.03 18.62
N TRP A 247 24.44 -12.95 18.23
CA TRP A 247 23.90 -11.95 17.31
C TRP A 247 22.92 -10.98 17.97
N LYS A 248 22.15 -11.44 18.98
CA LYS A 248 21.06 -10.69 19.62
C LYS A 248 21.44 -9.31 20.18
N ASN A 249 22.70 -9.11 20.55
CA ASN A 249 23.18 -7.86 21.16
C ASN A 249 24.00 -6.97 20.20
N LYS A 250 24.21 -7.42 18.95
CA LYS A 250 24.95 -6.66 17.94
C LYS A 250 24.05 -5.62 17.29
N ASP A 251 24.51 -4.39 17.26
CA ASP A 251 23.79 -3.29 16.62
C ASP A 251 23.93 -3.35 15.08
N ASP A 252 25.11 -3.76 14.56
CA ASP A 252 25.29 -4.08 13.14
C ASP A 252 24.98 -5.55 12.85
N ARG A 253 23.94 -5.77 12.05
CA ARG A 253 23.44 -7.10 11.64
C ARG A 253 23.79 -7.47 10.20
N LYS A 254 24.56 -6.64 9.47
CA LYS A 254 24.94 -6.92 8.07
C LYS A 254 25.67 -8.25 7.93
N THR A 255 26.59 -8.57 8.82
CA THR A 255 27.35 -9.83 8.79
C THR A 255 26.52 -11.06 9.18
N SER A 256 25.37 -10.87 9.83
CA SER A 256 24.43 -11.96 10.12
C SER A 256 23.56 -12.32 8.91
N LEU A 257 23.43 -11.43 7.92
CA LEU A 257 22.71 -11.66 6.69
C LEU A 257 23.60 -12.43 5.72
N LEU A 258 23.40 -13.75 5.62
CA LEU A 258 24.20 -14.63 4.77
C LEU A 258 23.81 -14.53 3.30
N ALA A 259 22.52 -14.39 3.03
CA ALA A 259 21.98 -14.28 1.68
C ALA A 259 20.63 -13.58 1.70
N HIS A 260 20.30 -12.90 0.60
CA HIS A 260 18.98 -12.31 0.36
C HIS A 260 18.59 -12.49 -1.10
N SER A 261 17.31 -12.70 -1.34
CA SER A 261 16.67 -12.61 -2.65
C SER A 261 15.26 -12.07 -2.46
N GLY A 262 14.80 -11.23 -3.37
CA GLY A 262 13.44 -10.73 -3.33
C GLY A 262 12.92 -10.34 -4.71
N CYS A 263 11.61 -10.28 -4.84
CA CYS A 263 10.95 -9.90 -6.10
C CYS A 263 9.75 -8.96 -5.85
N ARG A 264 9.37 -8.21 -6.88
CA ARG A 264 8.17 -7.34 -6.89
C ARG A 264 6.90 -8.16 -7.12
N VAL A 265 6.68 -9.17 -6.27
CA VAL A 265 5.46 -9.98 -6.23
C VAL A 265 5.05 -10.08 -4.78
N GLY A 266 3.81 -9.77 -4.46
CA GLY A 266 3.30 -9.81 -3.09
C GLY A 266 1.79 -10.02 -3.03
N GLY A 267 1.21 -9.62 -1.89
CA GLY A 267 -0.22 -9.76 -1.63
C GLY A 267 -1.12 -9.05 -2.64
N ASN A 268 -0.71 -7.91 -3.19
CA ASN A 268 -1.46 -7.15 -4.18
C ASN A 268 -1.57 -7.93 -5.50
N ASP A 269 -0.51 -8.62 -5.93
CA ASP A 269 -0.55 -9.44 -7.15
C ASP A 269 -1.52 -10.60 -6.98
N LEU A 270 -1.55 -11.21 -5.79
CA LEU A 270 -2.55 -12.22 -5.46
C LEU A 270 -3.97 -11.66 -5.49
N ASP A 271 -4.20 -10.43 -5.02
CA ASP A 271 -5.51 -9.76 -5.08
C ASP A 271 -5.96 -9.52 -6.53
N ILE A 272 -5.04 -9.06 -7.39
CA ILE A 272 -5.29 -8.84 -8.82
C ILE A 272 -5.58 -10.17 -9.51
N HIS A 273 -4.80 -11.21 -9.25
CA HIS A 273 -5.04 -12.54 -9.83
C HIS A 273 -6.34 -13.17 -9.33
N LEU A 274 -6.68 -13.00 -8.05
CA LEU A 274 -7.94 -13.46 -7.50
C LEU A 274 -9.13 -12.71 -8.13
N ALA A 275 -9.03 -11.40 -8.26
CA ALA A 275 -10.02 -10.59 -8.97
C ALA A 275 -10.15 -11.03 -10.43
N PHE A 276 -9.03 -11.26 -11.12
CA PHE A 276 -9.02 -11.70 -12.50
C PHE A 276 -9.67 -13.07 -12.68
N GLU A 277 -9.33 -14.05 -11.86
CA GLU A 277 -9.84 -15.41 -12.05
C GLU A 277 -11.24 -15.63 -11.48
N GLN A 278 -11.62 -14.93 -10.41
CA GLN A 278 -12.86 -15.19 -9.70
C GLN A 278 -13.92 -14.09 -9.86
N LEU A 279 -13.53 -12.84 -10.10
CA LEU A 279 -14.47 -11.71 -10.20
C LEU A 279 -14.71 -11.30 -11.65
N MET A 280 -13.67 -11.17 -12.48
CA MET A 280 -13.80 -10.79 -13.89
C MET A 280 -14.69 -11.71 -14.75
N PRO A 281 -14.90 -13.02 -14.44
CA PRO A 281 -15.94 -13.80 -15.10
C PRO A 281 -17.35 -13.18 -14.99
N LEU A 282 -17.65 -12.49 -13.87
CA LEU A 282 -18.93 -11.79 -13.67
C LEU A 282 -19.11 -10.55 -14.55
N PHE A 283 -18.03 -10.15 -15.23
CA PHE A 283 -17.98 -9.05 -16.19
C PHE A 283 -17.80 -9.54 -17.63
N GLY A 284 -17.74 -10.86 -17.84
CA GLY A 284 -17.68 -11.47 -19.17
C GLY A 284 -16.31 -12.01 -19.58
N LYS A 285 -15.30 -12.07 -18.71
CA LYS A 285 -13.94 -12.54 -19.06
C LYS A 285 -13.93 -13.89 -19.79
N ASN A 286 -14.74 -14.83 -19.32
CA ASN A 286 -14.81 -16.20 -19.84
C ASN A 286 -15.91 -16.39 -20.91
N SER A 287 -16.61 -15.31 -21.28
CA SER A 287 -17.60 -15.34 -22.36
C SER A 287 -16.91 -15.26 -23.73
N THR A 288 -17.70 -15.32 -24.80
CA THR A 288 -17.21 -15.20 -26.18
C THR A 288 -17.98 -14.12 -26.94
N LEU A 289 -17.42 -13.66 -28.05
CA LEU A 289 -18.18 -12.92 -29.05
C LEU A 289 -19.21 -13.86 -29.69
N GLN A 290 -20.25 -13.30 -30.32
CA GLN A 290 -21.27 -14.05 -31.06
C GLN A 290 -20.66 -14.99 -32.13
N ARG A 291 -19.45 -14.68 -32.61
CA ARG A 291 -18.68 -15.49 -33.57
C ARG A 291 -17.85 -16.61 -32.93
N GLY A 292 -17.99 -16.85 -31.62
CA GLY A 292 -17.22 -17.86 -30.86
C GLY A 292 -15.77 -17.45 -30.54
N ILE A 293 -15.39 -16.21 -30.83
CA ILE A 293 -14.04 -15.68 -30.56
C ILE A 293 -13.95 -15.35 -29.06
N ALA A 294 -12.83 -15.72 -28.42
CA ALA A 294 -12.58 -15.40 -27.02
C ALA A 294 -12.49 -13.89 -26.77
N MET A 295 -12.89 -13.47 -25.58
CA MET A 295 -12.82 -12.07 -25.18
C MET A 295 -11.37 -11.54 -25.08
N PRO A 296 -11.12 -10.27 -25.42
CA PRO A 296 -9.79 -9.68 -25.33
C PRO A 296 -9.38 -9.48 -23.87
N ILE A 297 -8.42 -10.29 -23.40
CA ILE A 297 -7.92 -10.28 -22.02
C ILE A 297 -7.57 -8.89 -21.46
N PRO A 298 -6.91 -7.97 -22.21
CA PRO A 298 -6.59 -6.64 -21.68
C PRO A 298 -7.81 -5.85 -21.17
N GLN A 299 -9.00 -6.07 -21.74
CA GLN A 299 -10.22 -5.40 -21.27
C GLN A 299 -10.65 -5.82 -19.86
N PHE A 300 -10.16 -6.96 -19.36
CA PHE A 300 -10.47 -7.49 -18.03
C PHE A 300 -9.30 -7.39 -17.07
N TRP A 301 -8.05 -7.43 -17.58
CA TRP A 301 -6.86 -7.28 -16.76
C TRP A 301 -6.57 -5.83 -16.42
N ASN A 302 -6.58 -4.95 -17.42
CA ASN A 302 -6.20 -3.55 -17.26
C ASN A 302 -6.98 -2.79 -16.19
N PRO A 303 -8.33 -2.92 -16.02
CA PRO A 303 -9.06 -2.20 -14.98
C PRO A 303 -8.70 -2.63 -13.56
N ILE A 304 -8.20 -3.85 -13.37
CA ILE A 304 -7.82 -4.36 -12.03
C ILE A 304 -6.31 -4.36 -11.81
N ALA A 305 -5.51 -4.00 -12.81
CA ALA A 305 -4.06 -3.89 -12.69
C ALA A 305 -3.66 -2.62 -11.91
N ILE A 306 -4.09 -2.49 -10.66
CA ILE A 306 -3.90 -1.30 -9.80
C ILE A 306 -2.42 -1.00 -9.49
N ASN A 307 -1.53 -1.95 -9.72
CA ASN A 307 -0.08 -1.80 -9.63
C ASN A 307 0.56 -1.33 -10.94
N ASN A 308 -0.21 -1.15 -12.02
CA ASN A 308 0.25 -0.76 -13.35
C ASN A 308 -0.52 0.46 -13.85
N VAL A 309 0.10 1.64 -13.70
CA VAL A 309 -0.47 2.93 -14.10
C VAL A 309 -0.78 2.97 -15.60
N ALA A 310 0.09 2.43 -16.46
CA ALA A 310 -0.13 2.44 -17.91
C ALA A 310 -1.38 1.63 -18.28
N ALA A 311 -1.55 0.45 -17.69
CA ALA A 311 -2.73 -0.38 -17.93
C ALA A 311 -4.02 0.32 -17.48
N GLN A 312 -4.02 0.96 -16.29
CA GLN A 312 -5.15 1.74 -15.81
C GLN A 312 -5.48 2.89 -16.78
N SER A 313 -4.47 3.69 -17.15
CA SER A 313 -4.63 4.80 -18.09
C SER A 313 -5.19 4.35 -19.43
N ASP A 314 -4.67 3.24 -19.98
CA ASP A 314 -5.15 2.69 -21.25
C ASP A 314 -6.61 2.24 -21.17
N PHE A 315 -7.02 1.63 -20.05
CA PHE A 315 -8.39 1.17 -19.88
C PHE A 315 -9.37 2.33 -19.74
N TYR A 316 -9.04 3.35 -18.94
CA TYR A 316 -9.91 4.50 -18.68
C TYR A 316 -9.81 5.61 -19.74
N ALA A 317 -8.88 5.48 -20.70
CA ALA A 317 -8.79 6.40 -21.83
C ALA A 317 -10.12 6.54 -22.58
N SER A 318 -10.43 7.75 -23.02
CA SER A 318 -11.65 8.06 -23.79
C SER A 318 -11.77 7.22 -25.07
N THR A 319 -10.64 6.84 -25.66
CA THR A 319 -10.56 5.96 -26.84
C THR A 319 -11.06 4.54 -26.55
N ASN A 320 -10.83 4.00 -25.36
CA ASN A 320 -11.25 2.64 -25.00
C ASN A 320 -12.77 2.52 -24.81
N ARG A 321 -13.47 3.64 -24.56
CA ARG A 321 -14.94 3.65 -24.45
C ARG A 321 -15.63 3.05 -25.68
N GLN A 322 -15.17 3.44 -26.87
CA GLN A 322 -15.76 2.95 -28.12
C GLN A 322 -15.50 1.45 -28.31
N VAL A 323 -14.31 0.98 -27.91
CA VAL A 323 -13.94 -0.44 -27.92
C VAL A 323 -14.87 -1.25 -27.03
N LEU A 324 -15.10 -0.81 -25.78
CA LEU A 324 -16.00 -1.48 -24.84
C LEU A 324 -17.46 -1.49 -25.33
N GLN A 325 -17.92 -0.40 -25.94
CA GLN A 325 -19.28 -0.33 -26.52
C GLN A 325 -19.45 -1.29 -27.69
N GLN A 326 -18.43 -1.41 -28.54
CA GLN A 326 -18.44 -2.39 -29.64
C GLN A 326 -18.41 -3.82 -29.07
N LEU A 327 -17.54 -4.09 -28.09
CA LEU A 327 -17.44 -5.39 -27.44
C LEU A 327 -18.78 -5.82 -26.83
N MET A 328 -19.52 -4.90 -26.21
CA MET A 328 -20.84 -5.17 -25.64
C MET A 328 -21.85 -5.57 -26.72
N ARG A 329 -21.84 -4.92 -27.89
CA ARG A 329 -22.74 -5.26 -29.01
C ARG A 329 -22.44 -6.64 -29.59
N ASP A 330 -21.16 -6.99 -29.68
CA ASP A 330 -20.69 -8.21 -30.33
C ASP A 330 -20.64 -9.42 -29.38
N ALA A 331 -20.84 -9.21 -28.08
CA ALA A 331 -20.79 -10.26 -27.07
C ALA A 331 -21.96 -11.24 -27.19
N SER A 332 -21.70 -12.51 -26.89
CA SER A 332 -22.75 -13.52 -26.66
C SER A 332 -23.55 -13.22 -25.39
N GLU A 333 -22.90 -12.61 -24.39
CA GLU A 333 -23.49 -12.21 -23.10
C GLU A 333 -23.33 -10.69 -22.89
N PRO A 334 -24.12 -9.85 -23.60
CA PRO A 334 -23.97 -8.39 -23.59
C PRO A 334 -24.17 -7.78 -22.20
N ASP A 335 -25.02 -8.38 -21.36
CA ASP A 335 -25.26 -7.90 -20.00
C ASP A 335 -24.00 -7.96 -19.13
N LEU A 336 -23.16 -8.97 -19.29
CA LEU A 336 -21.90 -9.08 -18.55
C LEU A 336 -20.93 -7.97 -18.96
N ILE A 337 -20.81 -7.69 -20.25
CA ILE A 337 -19.98 -6.59 -20.77
C ILE A 337 -20.57 -5.22 -20.40
N GLY A 338 -21.89 -5.11 -20.27
CA GLY A 338 -22.54 -3.91 -19.71
C GLY A 338 -22.05 -3.58 -18.30
N ARG A 339 -21.72 -4.60 -17.49
CA ARG A 339 -21.08 -4.41 -16.17
C ARG A 339 -19.65 -3.91 -16.32
N LEU A 340 -18.88 -4.43 -17.28
CA LEU A 340 -17.52 -3.95 -17.56
C LEU A 340 -17.52 -2.48 -18.03
N LEU A 341 -18.47 -2.11 -18.89
CA LEU A 341 -18.67 -0.73 -19.31
C LEU A 341 -19.04 0.18 -18.13
N LYS A 342 -19.70 -0.36 -17.11
CA LYS A 342 -19.89 0.36 -15.85
C LYS A 342 -18.58 0.52 -15.07
N VAL A 343 -17.73 -0.51 -14.98
CA VAL A 343 -16.39 -0.40 -14.37
C VAL A 343 -15.60 0.74 -14.98
N TYR A 344 -15.65 0.86 -16.32
CA TYR A 344 -15.06 1.99 -17.06
C TYR A 344 -15.64 3.35 -16.65
N ARG A 345 -16.98 3.48 -16.65
CA ARG A 345 -17.65 4.78 -16.40
C ARG A 345 -17.47 5.31 -14.98
N ASP A 346 -17.42 4.40 -14.01
CA ASP A 346 -17.44 4.74 -12.59
C ASP A 346 -16.08 4.42 -11.92
N THR A 347 -15.04 4.15 -12.71
CA THR A 347 -13.65 3.89 -12.26
C THR A 347 -13.55 2.83 -11.14
N LEU A 348 -14.27 1.72 -11.30
CA LEU A 348 -14.50 0.73 -10.22
C LEU A 348 -13.37 -0.29 -10.04
N GLY A 349 -12.28 -0.19 -10.80
CA GLY A 349 -11.18 -1.16 -10.79
C GLY A 349 -10.64 -1.49 -9.40
N TYR A 350 -10.36 -0.46 -8.60
CA TYR A 350 -9.90 -0.62 -7.23
C TYR A 350 -10.93 -1.27 -6.30
N GLN A 351 -12.22 -0.99 -6.47
CA GLN A 351 -13.27 -1.62 -5.66
C GLN A 351 -13.30 -3.13 -5.89
N ILE A 352 -13.08 -3.56 -7.13
CA ILE A 352 -13.04 -4.98 -7.48
C ILE A 352 -11.82 -5.65 -6.83
N VAL A 353 -10.64 -5.05 -6.93
CA VAL A 353 -9.43 -5.60 -6.30
C VAL A 353 -9.55 -5.60 -4.77
N ARG A 354 -10.16 -4.58 -4.18
CA ARG A 354 -10.45 -4.54 -2.75
C ARG A 354 -11.39 -5.66 -2.33
N SER A 355 -12.44 -5.94 -3.11
CA SER A 355 -13.34 -7.07 -2.83
C SER A 355 -12.59 -8.41 -2.87
N ALA A 356 -11.62 -8.56 -3.78
CA ALA A 356 -10.72 -9.72 -3.79
C ALA A 356 -9.81 -9.76 -2.56
N GLU A 357 -9.24 -8.62 -2.14
CA GLU A 357 -8.43 -8.52 -0.91
C GLU A 357 -9.23 -8.91 0.33
N GLU A 358 -10.45 -8.39 0.49
CA GLU A 358 -11.37 -8.73 1.59
C GLU A 358 -11.71 -10.23 1.58
N ALA A 359 -11.96 -10.80 0.40
CA ALA A 359 -12.19 -12.22 0.26
C ALA A 359 -10.95 -13.06 0.63
N LYS A 360 -9.76 -12.67 0.17
CA LYS A 360 -8.49 -13.32 0.51
C LYS A 360 -8.26 -13.33 2.03
N ILE A 361 -8.51 -12.20 2.69
CA ILE A 361 -8.38 -12.08 4.15
C ILE A 361 -9.39 -12.99 4.85
N ALA A 362 -10.68 -12.91 4.48
CA ALA A 362 -11.72 -13.72 5.11
C ALA A 362 -11.49 -15.24 4.90
N LEU A 363 -11.00 -15.64 3.73
CA LEU A 363 -10.66 -17.03 3.42
C LEU A 363 -9.47 -17.58 4.20
N SER A 364 -8.70 -16.71 4.89
CA SER A 364 -7.64 -17.16 5.81
C SER A 364 -8.20 -17.74 7.12
N GLU A 365 -9.44 -17.41 7.46
CA GLU A 365 -10.13 -17.88 8.67
C GLU A 365 -11.31 -18.80 8.35
N GLN A 366 -11.86 -18.71 7.14
CA GLN A 366 -13.08 -19.39 6.73
C GLN A 366 -12.87 -20.16 5.43
N ALA A 367 -13.50 -21.34 5.28
CA ALA A 367 -13.38 -22.13 4.05
C ALA A 367 -14.10 -21.51 2.85
N GLN A 368 -15.12 -20.68 3.10
CA GLN A 368 -15.95 -20.04 2.09
C GLN A 368 -16.19 -18.58 2.46
N TYR A 369 -16.26 -17.72 1.45
CA TYR A 369 -16.60 -16.32 1.62
C TYR A 369 -17.61 -15.90 0.54
N HIS A 370 -18.65 -15.19 0.97
CA HIS A 370 -19.60 -14.55 0.07
C HIS A 370 -19.18 -13.10 -0.08
N ALA A 371 -18.56 -12.78 -1.22
CA ALA A 371 -18.23 -11.41 -1.53
C ALA A 371 -19.53 -10.61 -1.65
N ALA A 372 -19.62 -9.51 -0.90
CA ALA A 372 -20.72 -8.58 -1.01
C ALA A 372 -20.86 -8.16 -2.48
N SER A 373 -22.11 -8.06 -2.95
CA SER A 373 -22.36 -7.61 -4.32
C SER A 373 -21.73 -6.24 -4.50
N LEU A 374 -20.91 -6.05 -5.54
CA LEU A 374 -20.37 -4.73 -5.92
C LEU A 374 -21.47 -3.68 -6.15
N TYR A 375 -22.74 -4.10 -6.17
CA TYR A 375 -23.97 -3.32 -6.32
C TYR A 375 -24.63 -2.86 -5.00
N GLN A 376 -24.13 -3.23 -3.81
CA GLN A 376 -24.85 -3.02 -2.54
C GLN A 376 -24.23 -2.01 -1.55
N THR A 377 -23.08 -1.39 -1.83
CA THR A 377 -22.52 -0.35 -0.96
C THR A 377 -23.35 0.96 -1.03
N LYS A 378 -23.45 1.73 0.06
CA LYS A 378 -24.33 2.91 0.22
C LYS A 378 -24.30 3.95 -0.93
N ILE A 379 -23.24 3.96 -1.74
CA ILE A 379 -23.07 4.75 -2.98
C ILE A 379 -24.23 4.49 -3.97
N TRP A 380 -24.83 3.30 -3.94
CA TRP A 380 -25.82 2.85 -4.92
C TRP A 380 -27.26 3.32 -4.70
N ARG A 381 -27.62 3.85 -3.52
CA ARG A 381 -29.00 4.33 -3.26
C ARG A 381 -29.28 5.78 -3.71
N ARG A 382 -28.25 6.61 -3.91
CA ARG A 382 -28.46 8.04 -4.18
C ARG A 382 -28.72 8.40 -5.65
N ARG A 383 -28.52 7.48 -6.62
CA ARG A 383 -28.62 7.82 -8.06
C ARG A 383 -29.57 6.97 -8.90
N LEU A 384 -30.38 6.07 -8.33
CA LEU A 384 -31.41 5.35 -9.09
C LEU A 384 -32.71 5.17 -8.31
N GLN A 385 -33.84 5.49 -8.97
CA GLN A 385 -35.17 5.02 -8.59
C GLN A 385 -35.22 3.48 -8.65
N PRO A 386 -36.06 2.84 -7.82
CA PRO A 386 -36.01 1.39 -7.60
C PRO A 386 -36.59 0.66 -8.81
N ASN A 387 -35.73 0.03 -9.62
CA ASN A 387 -36.17 -1.02 -10.54
C ASN A 387 -35.45 -2.33 -10.21
N ASN A 388 -36.29 -3.36 -10.03
CA ASN A 388 -35.98 -4.72 -9.61
C ASN A 388 -34.97 -5.40 -10.56
N CYS A 389 -33.73 -5.58 -10.12
CA CYS A 389 -32.83 -6.58 -10.66
C CYS A 389 -32.14 -7.28 -9.47
N PRO A 390 -32.21 -8.62 -9.34
CA PRO A 390 -31.64 -9.32 -8.19
C PRO A 390 -30.12 -9.09 -8.16
N ALA A 391 -29.61 -8.63 -7.01
CA ALA A 391 -28.19 -8.39 -6.83
C ALA A 391 -27.40 -9.71 -6.91
N PRO A 392 -26.43 -9.86 -7.82
CA PRO A 392 -25.64 -11.08 -7.89
C PRO A 392 -24.70 -11.15 -6.67
N SER A 393 -24.74 -12.28 -5.95
CA SER A 393 -23.76 -12.64 -4.92
C SER A 393 -22.85 -13.75 -5.45
N HIS A 394 -21.54 -13.66 -5.23
CA HIS A 394 -20.59 -14.67 -5.69
C HIS A 394 -19.92 -15.39 -4.51
N ARG A 395 -19.91 -16.72 -4.55
CA ARG A 395 -19.29 -17.58 -3.52
C ARG A 395 -17.87 -17.94 -3.94
N LEU A 396 -16.89 -17.64 -3.08
CA LEU A 396 -15.50 -18.05 -3.22
C LEU A 396 -15.20 -19.19 -2.24
N SER A 397 -14.39 -20.16 -2.67
CA SER A 397 -14.00 -21.32 -1.85
C SER A 397 -12.48 -21.50 -1.92
N ALA A 398 -11.84 -21.71 -0.77
CA ALA A 398 -10.47 -22.16 -0.73
C ALA A 398 -10.41 -23.61 -1.25
N LYS A 399 -9.62 -23.89 -2.31
CA LYS A 399 -9.32 -25.26 -2.73
C LYS A 399 -8.06 -25.73 -2.01
N SER A 400 -8.17 -26.73 -1.13
CA SER A 400 -7.01 -27.42 -0.58
C SER A 400 -6.36 -28.27 -1.68
N ARG A 401 -5.29 -27.79 -2.31
CA ARG A 401 -4.37 -28.68 -3.01
C ARG A 401 -3.31 -29.13 -2.01
N SER A 402 -3.33 -30.41 -1.66
CA SER A 402 -2.24 -31.05 -0.92
C SER A 402 -0.95 -30.85 -1.73
N TRP A 403 0.04 -30.19 -1.14
CA TRP A 403 1.39 -30.19 -1.67
C TRP A 403 1.94 -31.61 -1.50
N SER A 404 1.87 -32.44 -2.54
CA SER A 404 2.62 -33.69 -2.55
C SER A 404 4.09 -33.34 -2.75
N THR A 405 4.86 -33.34 -1.67
CA THR A 405 6.32 -33.39 -1.74
C THR A 405 6.70 -34.69 -2.46
N LYS A 406 7.01 -34.62 -3.76
CA LYS A 406 7.79 -35.67 -4.41
C LYS A 406 9.22 -35.56 -3.87
N ARG A 407 9.64 -36.62 -3.18
CA ARG A 407 11.01 -36.85 -2.73
C ARG A 407 11.96 -36.95 -3.90
#